data_AF-A0A5C1DHJ0-F1
#
_entry.id   AF-A0A5C1DHJ0-F1
#
_cell.length_a   1.000
_cell.length_b   1.000
_cell.length_c   1.000
_cell.angle_alpha   90.00
_cell.angle_beta   90.00
_cell.angle_gamma   90.00
#
_symmetry.space_group_name_H-M   'P 1'
#
loop_
_entity.id
_entity.type
_entity.pdbx_description
1 polymer ?
#
loop_
_entity_poly.entity_id
_entity_poly.type
_entity_poly.pdbx_seq_one_letter_code
_entity_poly.pdbx_strand_id
1 'polypeptide(L)'
;MYQTVTPAQDWFFVFKSEGRPIVHHIAAWEQSDDGKLVGLIGGTKRNPYETSHLVTIPPVDGVYLHREQLSEEELEAAKRR
;
A
#
# COMPACT_ATOMS: atom_id res chain seq x y z
N MET A 1 -5.22 6.99 -17.47
CA MET A 1 -6.24 7.85 -16.84
C MET A 1 -6.97 6.97 -15.84
N TYR A 2 -7.10 7.37 -14.57
CA TYR A 2 -7.68 6.47 -13.56
C TYR A 2 -9.18 6.29 -13.78
N GLN A 3 -9.62 5.05 -14.01
CA GLN A 3 -11.02 4.77 -14.34
C GLN A 3 -11.91 4.63 -13.11
N THR A 4 -11.42 4.06 -12.01
CA THR A 4 -12.20 3.85 -10.79
C THR A 4 -11.27 3.72 -9.58
N VAL A 5 -11.69 4.30 -8.45
CA VAL A 5 -11.01 4.17 -7.15
C VAL A 5 -11.97 3.47 -6.18
N THR A 6 -11.53 2.38 -5.56
CA THR A 6 -12.34 1.57 -4.63
C THR A 6 -11.64 1.49 -3.27
N PRO A 7 -12.33 1.69 -2.13
CA PRO A 7 -11.73 1.53 -0.81
C PRO A 7 -11.11 0.13 -0.61
N ALA A 8 -9.93 0.07 0.00
CA ALA A 8 -9.17 -1.18 0.19
C ALA A 8 -9.12 -1.58 1.68
N GLN A 9 -10.29 -1.76 2.28
CA GLN A 9 -10.39 -2.06 3.71
C GLN A 9 -9.63 -3.34 4.08
N ASP A 10 -8.82 -3.26 5.14
CA ASP A 10 -8.03 -4.38 5.68
C ASP A 10 -7.04 -5.02 4.67
N TRP A 11 -6.67 -4.29 3.61
CA TRP A 11 -5.64 -4.69 2.66
C TRP A 11 -4.30 -4.03 2.92
N PHE A 12 -3.24 -4.79 2.68
CA PHE A 12 -1.86 -4.41 2.92
C PHE A 12 -0.99 -4.79 1.72
N PHE A 13 0.07 -4.02 1.50
CA PHE A 13 1.20 -4.45 0.68
C PHE A 13 2.39 -4.75 1.58
N VAL A 14 2.96 -5.94 1.41
CA VAL A 14 4.07 -6.45 2.20
C VAL A 14 5.25 -6.74 1.29
N PHE A 15 6.40 -6.21 1.65
CA PHE A 15 7.67 -6.56 1.03
C PHE A 15 8.74 -6.75 2.09
N LYS A 16 9.84 -7.41 1.74
CA LYS A 16 10.96 -7.64 2.66
C LYS A 16 12.09 -6.67 2.35
N SER A 17 12.64 -6.05 3.38
CA SER A 17 13.87 -5.25 3.30
C SER A 17 14.78 -5.63 4.45
N GLU A 18 16.03 -5.97 4.16
CA GLU A 18 17.03 -6.38 5.16
C GLU A 18 16.54 -7.49 6.12
N GLY A 19 15.75 -8.44 5.58
CA GLY A 19 15.19 -9.57 6.32
C GLY A 19 13.98 -9.25 7.20
N ARG A 20 13.48 -7.99 7.21
CA ARG A 20 12.31 -7.58 7.97
C ARG A 20 11.13 -7.26 7.04
N PRO A 21 9.89 -7.58 7.43
CA PRO A 21 8.71 -7.17 6.68
C PRO A 21 8.48 -5.66 6.82
N ILE A 22 8.27 -5.00 5.69
CA ILE A 22 7.74 -3.64 5.61
C ILE A 22 6.31 -3.74 5.11
N VAL A 23 5.39 -3.12 5.85
CA VAL A 23 3.96 -3.23 5.60
C VAL A 23 3.36 -1.84 5.35
N HIS A 24 2.65 -1.71 4.23
CA HIS A 24 1.89 -0.52 3.88
C HIS A 24 0.38 -0.83 3.88
N HIS A 25 -0.41 -0.02 4.57
CA HIS A 25 -1.87 -0.05 4.45
C HIS A 25 -2.28 0.47 3.07
N ILE A 26 -3.14 -0.29 2.38
CA ILE A 26 -3.73 0.15 1.12
C ILE A 26 -4.93 1.02 1.46
N ALA A 27 -4.92 2.26 0.97
CA ALA A 27 -6.04 3.17 1.12
C ALA A 27 -7.14 2.88 0.10
N ALA A 28 -6.73 2.59 -1.14
CA ALA A 28 -7.64 2.30 -2.24
C ALA A 28 -7.00 1.44 -3.33
N TRP A 29 -7.85 0.79 -4.09
CA TRP A 29 -7.53 0.12 -5.34
C TRP A 29 -7.79 1.05 -6.51
N GLU A 30 -6.94 0.95 -7.52
CA GLU A 30 -7.05 1.70 -8.76
C GLU A 30 -6.84 0.75 -9.94
N GLN A 31 -7.66 0.91 -10.97
CA GLN A 31 -7.48 0.21 -12.24
C GLN A 31 -6.75 1.10 -13.25
N SER A 32 -5.61 0.64 -13.74
CA SER A 32 -4.84 1.29 -14.82
C SER A 32 -5.47 1.04 -16.19
N ASP A 33 -5.03 1.82 -17.19
CA ASP A 33 -5.56 1.74 -18.57
C ASP A 33 -5.34 0.37 -19.22
N ASP A 34 -4.31 -0.38 -18.79
CA ASP A 34 -4.03 -1.76 -19.23
C ASP A 34 -4.78 -2.82 -18.42
N GLY A 35 -5.71 -2.41 -17.56
CA GLY A 35 -6.60 -3.28 -16.80
C GLY A 35 -5.98 -3.87 -15.53
N LYS A 36 -4.76 -3.48 -15.15
CA LYS A 36 -4.14 -3.95 -13.90
C LYS A 36 -4.75 -3.23 -12.70
N LEU A 37 -4.91 -3.98 -11.61
CA LEU A 37 -5.32 -3.42 -10.32
C LEU A 37 -4.09 -3.14 -9.48
N VAL A 38 -3.93 -1.89 -9.04
CA VAL A 38 -2.81 -1.45 -8.21
C VAL A 38 -3.30 -0.83 -6.91
N GLY A 39 -2.56 -1.05 -5.83
CA GLY A 39 -2.85 -0.47 -4.53
C GLY A 39 -2.25 0.92 -4.40
N LEU A 40 -3.03 1.82 -3.80
CA LEU A 40 -2.63 3.18 -3.47
C LEU A 40 -2.38 3.31 -1.97
N ILE A 41 -1.30 4.00 -1.62
CA ILE A 41 -0.88 4.24 -0.23
C ILE A 41 -0.77 5.75 0.02
N GLY A 42 -0.82 6.17 1.29
CA GLY A 42 -0.58 7.56 1.66
C GLY A 42 0.84 8.01 1.28
N GLY A 43 0.94 9.10 0.52
CA GLY A 43 2.20 9.73 0.15
C GLY A 43 2.85 10.47 1.31
N THR A 44 4.19 10.46 1.37
CA THR A 44 4.95 11.24 2.35
C THR A 44 5.11 12.67 1.85
N LYS A 45 4.66 13.64 2.65
CA LYS A 45 4.91 15.06 2.36
C LYS A 45 6.40 15.36 2.45
N ARG A 46 6.97 15.91 1.37
CA ARG A 46 8.37 16.34 1.29
C ARG A 46 8.57 17.79 1.72
N ASN A 47 7.50 18.58 1.74
CA ASN A 47 7.51 19.94 2.27
C ASN A 47 6.16 20.30 2.93
N PRO A 48 6.11 21.35 3.77
CA PRO A 48 4.90 21.73 4.52
C PRO A 48 3.73 22.20 3.65
N TYR A 49 4.00 22.67 2.43
CA TYR A 49 2.99 23.20 1.51
C TYR A 49 2.37 22.12 0.62
N GLU A 50 2.89 20.89 0.70
CA GLU A 50 2.40 19.77 -0.10
C GLU A 50 1.05 19.28 0.43
N THR A 51 0.10 19.13 -0.51
CA THR A 51 -1.22 18.58 -0.20
C THR A 51 -1.12 17.07 0.00
N SER A 52 -1.89 16.54 0.94
CA SER A 52 -1.99 15.09 1.14
C SER A 52 -2.51 14.44 -0.14
N HIS A 53 -1.83 13.38 -0.57
CA HIS A 53 -2.15 12.67 -1.81
C HIS A 53 -1.90 11.17 -1.64
N LEU A 54 -2.50 10.38 -2.52
CA LEU A 54 -2.21 8.97 -2.64
C LEU A 54 -1.16 8.74 -3.73
N VAL A 55 -0.32 7.73 -3.54
CA VAL A 55 0.69 7.29 -4.50
C VAL A 55 0.58 5.80 -4.72
N THR A 56 1.00 5.34 -5.90
CA THR A 56 1.17 3.92 -6.16
C THR A 56 2.30 3.37 -5.29
N ILE A 57 2.19 2.09 -4.94
CA ILE A 57 3.25 1.39 -4.21
C ILE A 57 4.58 1.45 -4.97
N PRO A 58 5.72 1.56 -4.26
CA PRO A 58 7.04 1.50 -4.87
C PRO A 58 7.22 0.25 -5.75
N PRO A 59 7.99 0.31 -6.85
CA PRO A 59 8.23 -0.85 -7.73
C PRO A 59 9.24 -1.81 -7.08
N VAL A 60 8.84 -2.42 -5.97
CA VAL A 60 9.61 -3.42 -5.22
C VAL A 60 8.88 -4.75 -5.23
N ASP A 61 9.63 -5.84 -5.08
CA ASP A 61 9.05 -7.19 -5.04
C ASP A 61 8.34 -7.41 -3.71
N GLY A 62 7.02 -7.57 -3.78
CA GLY A 62 6.13 -7.67 -2.65
C GLY A 62 4.75 -8.17 -3.07
N VAL A 63 3.89 -8.37 -2.08
CA VAL A 63 2.59 -9.01 -2.25
C VAL A 63 1.48 -8.23 -1.57
N TYR A 64 0.30 -8.27 -2.16
CA TYR A 64 -0.92 -7.77 -1.53
C TYR A 64 -1.52 -8.87 -0.67
N LEU A 65 -1.77 -8.55 0.60
CA LEU A 65 -2.36 -9.46 1.57
C LEU A 65 -3.53 -8.79 2.27
N HIS A 66 -4.61 -9.54 2.44
CA HIS A 66 -5.67 -9.18 3.38
C HIS A 66 -5.17 -9.40 4.82
N ARG A 67 -5.74 -8.68 5.78
CA ARG A 67 -5.38 -8.76 7.22
C ARG A 67 -5.26 -10.19 7.75
N GLU A 68 -6.16 -11.08 7.33
CA GLU A 68 -6.21 -12.48 7.76
C GLU A 68 -5.05 -13.33 7.21
N GLN A 69 -4.36 -12.84 6.19
CA GLN A 69 -3.22 -13.51 5.56
C GLN A 69 -1.88 -13.03 6.13
N LEU A 70 -1.89 -11.99 6.97
CA LEU A 70 -0.68 -11.48 7.61
C LEU A 70 -0.21 -12.43 8.71
N SER A 71 1.10 -12.68 8.75
CA SER A 71 1.75 -13.30 9.89
C SER A 71 1.76 -12.36 11.11
N GLU A 72 2.06 -12.91 12.29
CA GLU A 72 2.18 -12.11 13.51
C GLU A 72 3.23 -10.99 13.38
N GLU A 73 4.36 -11.26 12.74
CA GLU A 73 5.42 -10.26 12.52
C GLU A 73 4.93 -9.10 11.61
N GLU A 74 4.18 -9.43 10.56
CA GLU A 74 3.62 -8.44 9.65
C GLU A 74 2.48 -7.64 10.28
N LEU A 75 1.64 -8.28 11.12
CA LEU A 75 0.62 -7.58 11.90
C LEU A 75 1.24 -6.58 12.87
N GLU A 76 2.33 -6.95 13.53
CA GLU A 76 3.07 -6.03 14.40
C GLU A 76 3.72 -4.90 13.61
N ALA A 77 4.28 -5.19 12.43
CA ALA A 77 4.80 -4.15 11.53
C ALA A 77 3.69 -3.19 11.05
N ALA A 78 2.50 -3.69 10.76
CA ALA A 78 1.35 -2.90 10.30
C ALA A 78 0.85 -1.90 11.34
N LYS A 79 1.06 -2.16 12.63
CA LYS A 79 0.67 -1.28 13.75
C LYS A 79 1.65 -0.12 13.98
N ARG A 80 2.88 -0.21 13.48
CA ARG A 80 3.98 0.75 13.79
C ARG A 80 3.96 2.01 12.92
N ARG A 81 2.90 2.23 12.13
CA ARG A 81 2.82 3.31 11.14
C ARG A 81 1.86 4.42 11.54
#